data_AF-A0AAN9E5H8-F1
#
_entry.id   AF-A0AAN9E5H8-F1
#
_cell.length_a   1.000
_cell.length_b   1.000
_cell.length_c   1.000
_cell.angle_alpha   90.00
_cell.angle_beta   90.00
_cell.angle_gamma   90.00
#
_symmetry.space_group_name_H-M   'P 1'
#
loop_
_entity.id
_entity.type
_entity.pdbx_description
1 polymer ?
#
loop_
_entity_poly.entity_id
_entity_poly.type
_entity_poly.pdbx_seq_one_letter_code
_entity_poly.pdbx_strand_id
1 'polypeptide(L)'
;MVLPSISKHGECSHVQTIMINLLLALGALSCFFFHFTDSFHGSDGNVYYGFVTPRGLSMFKPGLAVQVPKEERFKVGFTDFVHAIMSMLVFVAIAFSDHRVTSCLFPGREKDMDQVRDSFPLMVGVVCSSLFLVFPTSRRGMGCMSA
;
A
#
# COMPACT_ATOMS: atom_id res chain seq x y z
N MET A 1 1.53 -7.25 -14.67
CA MET A 1 0.36 -8.10 -14.39
C MET A 1 0.86 -9.45 -13.86
N VAL A 2 1.01 -9.56 -12.53
CA VAL A 2 1.56 -10.75 -11.84
C VAL A 2 0.40 -11.62 -11.35
N LEU A 3 -0.48 -12.04 -12.27
CA LEU A 3 -1.57 -12.96 -11.96
C LEU A 3 -1.29 -14.29 -12.65
N PRO A 4 -1.30 -15.42 -11.93
CA PRO A 4 -1.08 -16.75 -12.51
C PRO A 4 -2.05 -16.95 -13.67
N SER A 5 -1.52 -17.36 -14.83
CA SER A 5 -2.36 -17.59 -16.02
C SER A 5 -3.51 -18.51 -15.64
N ILE A 6 -4.71 -18.09 -16.03
CA ILE A 6 -5.95 -18.80 -15.78
C ILE A 6 -5.79 -20.24 -16.30
N SER A 7 -6.16 -21.19 -15.45
CA SER A 7 -6.24 -22.60 -15.82
C SER A 7 -7.21 -22.73 -17.00
N LYS A 8 -6.86 -23.57 -17.99
CA LYS A 8 -7.47 -23.69 -19.33
C LYS A 8 -9.00 -23.88 -19.42
N HIS A 9 -9.74 -23.94 -18.30
CA HIS A 9 -11.16 -24.32 -18.26
C HIS A 9 -12.06 -23.36 -17.45
N GLY A 10 -11.58 -22.17 -17.05
CA GLY A 10 -12.42 -21.19 -16.33
C GLY A 10 -12.61 -21.48 -14.84
N GLU A 11 -12.14 -22.63 -14.35
CA GLU A 11 -12.13 -22.98 -12.92
C GLU A 11 -10.77 -22.62 -12.30
N CYS A 12 -10.78 -21.77 -11.27
CA CYS A 12 -9.57 -21.49 -10.49
C CYS A 12 -9.29 -22.66 -9.55
N SER A 13 -8.08 -23.20 -9.61
CA SER A 13 -7.70 -24.27 -8.69
C SER A 13 -7.56 -23.73 -7.26
N HIS A 14 -7.73 -24.59 -6.27
CA HIS A 14 -7.54 -24.22 -4.85
C HIS A 14 -6.17 -23.56 -4.59
N VAL A 15 -5.12 -24.03 -5.28
CA VAL A 15 -3.77 -23.46 -5.20
C VAL A 15 -3.72 -22.04 -5.78
N GLN A 16 -4.38 -21.79 -6.90
CA GLN A 16 -4.45 -20.46 -7.50
C GLN A 16 -5.18 -19.47 -6.59
N THR A 17 -6.30 -19.88 -5.99
CA THR A 17 -7.06 -19.04 -5.05
C THR A 17 -6.23 -18.70 -3.82
N ILE A 18 -5.50 -19.67 -3.24
CA ILE A 18 -4.56 -19.40 -2.14
C ILE A 18 -3.50 -18.38 -2.58
N MET A 19 -2.89 -18.57 -3.74
CA MET A 19 -1.82 -17.69 -4.20
C MET A 19 -2.32 -16.26 -4.46
N ILE A 20 -3.51 -16.11 -5.04
CA ILE A 20 -4.17 -14.80 -5.22
C ILE A 20 -4.40 -14.15 -3.85
N ASN A 21 -5.01 -14.88 -2.90
CA ASN A 21 -5.24 -14.34 -1.56
C ASN A 21 -3.95 -13.91 -0.85
N LEU A 22 -2.88 -14.71 -0.96
CA LEU A 22 -1.57 -14.36 -0.40
C LEU A 22 -0.99 -13.12 -1.06
N LEU A 23 -1.05 -13.01 -2.38
CA LEU A 23 -0.55 -11.85 -3.11
C LEU A 23 -1.34 -10.58 -2.76
N LEU A 24 -2.66 -10.68 -2.64
CA LEU A 24 -3.51 -9.57 -2.22
C LEU A 24 -3.23 -9.16 -0.78
N ALA A 25 -3.06 -10.10 0.13
CA ALA A 25 -2.72 -9.83 1.52
C ALA A 25 -1.36 -9.14 1.63
N LEU A 26 -0.32 -9.67 0.96
CA LEU A 26 1.01 -9.07 0.95
C LEU A 26 1.03 -7.69 0.28
N GLY A 27 0.31 -7.54 -0.84
CA GLY A 27 0.13 -6.28 -1.54
C GLY A 27 -0.52 -5.23 -0.64
N ALA A 28 -1.69 -5.53 -0.08
CA ALA A 28 -2.41 -4.65 0.84
C ALA A 28 -1.57 -4.26 2.06
N LEU A 29 -0.87 -5.24 2.65
CA LEU A 29 0.00 -5.03 3.81
C LEU A 29 1.21 -4.16 3.48
N SER A 30 1.83 -4.34 2.32
CA SER A 30 2.92 -3.48 1.86
C SER A 30 2.44 -2.05 1.58
N CYS A 31 1.30 -1.89 0.88
CA CYS A 31 0.67 -0.59 0.63
C CYS A 31 0.34 0.15 1.92
N PHE A 32 0.02 -0.57 3.00
CA PHE A 32 -0.21 0.01 4.31
C PHE A 32 1.10 0.41 5.00
N PHE A 33 2.06 -0.52 5.12
CA PHE A 33 3.29 -0.29 5.88
C PHE A 33 4.24 0.72 5.25
N PHE A 34 4.24 0.87 3.92
CA PHE A 34 5.14 1.83 3.26
C PHE A 34 4.81 3.29 3.59
N HIS A 35 3.59 3.62 4.01
CA HIS A 35 3.26 4.99 4.48
C HIS A 35 3.87 5.34 5.84
N PHE A 36 4.34 4.33 6.59
CA PHE A 36 5.09 4.52 7.82
C PHE A 36 6.61 4.48 7.59
N THR A 37 7.05 4.43 6.35
CA THR A 37 8.47 4.57 6.02
C THR A 37 8.79 6.02 5.73
N ASP A 38 9.89 6.49 6.30
CA ASP A 38 10.36 7.87 6.11
C ASP A 38 11.87 7.88 5.91
N SER A 39 12.37 8.98 5.36
CA SER A 39 13.78 9.16 5.06
C SER A 39 14.30 10.53 5.46
N PHE A 40 15.59 10.58 5.77
CA PHE A 40 16.30 11.81 6.04
C PHE A 40 17.73 11.77 5.49
N HIS A 41 18.28 12.95 5.19
CA HIS A 41 19.67 13.10 4.80
C HIS A 41 20.55 13.21 6.05
N GLY A 42 21.57 12.36 6.14
CA GLY A 42 22.62 12.46 7.14
C GLY A 42 23.65 13.54 6.79
N SER A 43 24.46 13.91 7.78
CA SER A 43 25.57 14.86 7.61
C SER A 43 26.69 14.36 6.70
N ASP A 44 26.70 13.07 6.41
CA ASP A 44 27.61 12.38 5.50
C ASP A 44 27.14 12.39 4.03
N GLY A 45 25.99 13.02 3.76
CA GLY A 45 25.39 13.09 2.42
C GLY A 45 24.58 11.86 2.02
N ASN A 46 24.50 10.83 2.88
CA ASN A 46 23.73 9.61 2.60
C ASN A 46 22.26 9.76 3.04
N VAL A 47 21.35 9.05 2.36
CA VAL A 47 19.93 8.97 2.73
C VAL A 47 19.70 7.76 3.62
N TYR A 48 19.08 7.99 4.78
CA TYR A 48 18.74 6.97 5.75
C TYR A 48 17.24 6.73 5.74
N TYR A 49 16.86 5.45 5.68
CA TYR A 49 15.48 5.02 5.73
C TYR A 49 15.16 4.39 7.08
N GLY A 50 13.95 4.63 7.56
CA GLY A 50 13.46 4.00 8.78
C GLY A 50 11.95 3.90 8.81
N PHE A 51 11.47 3.19 9.83
CA PHE A 51 10.07 3.04 10.14
C PHE A 51 9.68 3.99 11.27
N VAL A 52 8.64 4.80 11.11
CA VAL A 52 8.18 5.66 12.18
C VAL A 52 7.45 4.89 13.27
N THR A 53 7.83 5.15 14.51
CA THR A 53 7.21 4.56 15.70
C THR A 53 6.73 5.68 16.61
N PRO A 54 5.88 5.40 17.62
CA PRO A 54 5.49 6.39 18.63
C PRO A 54 6.68 7.02 19.38
N ARG A 55 7.84 6.33 19.39
CA ARG A 55 9.07 6.78 20.05
C ARG A 55 10.03 7.53 19.12
N GLY A 56 9.71 7.65 17.83
CA GLY A 56 10.57 8.22 16.80
C GLY A 56 10.91 7.23 15.67
N LEU A 57 11.87 7.58 14.83
CA LEU A 57 12.26 6.76 13.67
C LEU A 57 13.13 5.56 14.10
N SER A 58 12.73 4.35 13.71
CA SER A 58 13.51 3.12 13.85
C SER A 58 14.26 2.84 12.55
N MET A 59 15.59 2.89 12.58
CA MET A 59 16.42 2.73 11.39
C MET A 59 16.56 1.27 10.97
N PHE A 60 16.52 0.99 9.67
CA PHE A 60 16.72 -0.37 9.14
C PHE A 60 18.20 -0.84 9.20
N LYS A 61 19.15 0.09 9.32
CA LYS A 61 20.59 -0.20 9.49
C LYS A 61 21.03 0.08 10.92
N PRO A 62 20.96 -0.89 11.84
CA PRO A 62 21.52 -0.74 13.17
C PRO A 62 23.05 -0.79 13.09
N GLY A 63 23.75 0.28 13.45
CA GLY A 63 25.22 0.26 13.59
C GLY A 63 25.96 1.52 13.18
N LEU A 64 25.35 2.43 12.41
CA LEU A 64 25.90 3.77 12.27
C LEU A 64 25.40 4.62 13.44
N ALA A 65 26.33 5.26 14.17
CA ALA A 65 26.02 6.28 15.18
C ALA A 65 25.54 7.58 14.51
N VAL A 66 24.50 7.47 13.68
CA VAL A 66 23.85 8.61 13.02
C VAL A 66 22.87 9.20 14.02
N GLN A 67 23.02 10.50 14.28
CA GLN A 67 22.07 11.24 15.10
C GLN A 67 20.74 11.35 14.35
N VAL A 68 19.77 10.52 14.74
CA VAL A 68 18.40 10.63 14.22
C VAL A 68 17.81 11.95 14.69
N PRO A 69 17.30 12.81 13.80
CA PRO A 69 16.65 14.03 14.21
C PRO A 69 15.42 13.71 15.09
N LYS A 70 15.33 14.36 16.26
CA LYS A 70 14.21 14.19 17.21
C LYS A 70 13.02 15.07 16.85
N GLU A 71 12.71 15.19 15.57
CA GLU A 71 11.61 16.02 15.10
C GLU A 71 10.27 15.29 15.26
N GLU A 72 9.20 16.03 15.59
CA GLU A 72 7.85 15.46 15.73
C GLU A 72 7.37 14.75 14.45
N ARG A 73 7.85 15.18 13.27
CA ARG A 73 7.54 14.48 12.02
C ARG A 73 7.92 13.02 12.11
N PHE A 74 9.02 12.62 12.76
CA PHE A 74 9.48 11.22 12.81
C PHE A 74 8.72 10.33 13.80
N LYS A 75 7.64 10.84 14.40
CA LYS A 75 6.70 10.05 15.20
C LYS A 75 5.48 9.72 14.36
N VAL A 76 4.86 8.58 14.66
CA VAL A 76 3.62 8.18 13.99
C VAL A 76 2.49 9.17 14.30
N GLY A 77 1.80 9.64 13.26
CA GLY A 77 0.67 10.55 13.35
C GLY A 77 -0.63 9.92 12.87
N PHE A 78 -1.77 10.51 13.22
CA PHE A 78 -3.08 10.07 12.73
C PHE A 78 -3.16 10.14 11.20
N THR A 79 -2.59 11.19 10.61
CA THR A 79 -2.52 11.37 9.16
C THR A 79 -1.82 10.21 8.45
N ASP A 80 -0.80 9.59 9.06
CA ASP A 80 -0.12 8.42 8.48
C ASP A 80 -1.08 7.24 8.32
N PHE A 81 -1.95 7.00 9.31
CA PHE A 81 -2.97 5.95 9.24
C PHE A 81 -4.02 6.23 8.16
N VAL A 82 -4.45 7.50 8.02
CA VAL A 82 -5.39 7.88 6.95
C VAL A 82 -4.80 7.55 5.59
N HIS A 83 -3.54 7.94 5.33
CA HIS A 83 -2.88 7.66 4.05
C HIS A 83 -2.62 6.18 3.82
N ALA A 84 -2.21 5.45 4.86
CA ALA A 84 -1.99 4.01 4.81
C ALA A 84 -3.27 3.25 4.44
N ILE A 85 -4.40 3.60 5.06
CA ILE A 85 -5.72 2.99 4.77
C ILE A 85 -6.17 3.35 3.36
N MET A 86 -6.06 4.63 2.95
CA MET A 86 -6.43 5.04 1.59
C MET A 86 -5.60 4.31 0.53
N SER A 87 -4.29 4.20 0.73
CA SER A 87 -3.38 3.44 -0.15
C SER A 87 -3.78 1.97 -0.26
N MET A 88 -4.10 1.33 0.88
CA MET A 88 -4.61 -0.03 0.91
C MET A 88 -5.94 -0.17 0.15
N LEU A 89 -6.87 0.77 0.33
CA LEU A 89 -8.16 0.76 -0.37
C LEU A 89 -7.99 0.92 -1.88
N VAL A 90 -7.09 1.81 -2.33
CA VAL A 90 -6.76 1.96 -3.75
C VAL A 90 -6.21 0.65 -4.32
N PHE A 91 -5.29 -0.01 -3.61
CA PHE A 91 -4.76 -1.30 -4.04
C PHE A 91 -5.86 -2.37 -4.17
N VAL A 92 -6.73 -2.48 -3.15
CA VAL A 92 -7.86 -3.43 -3.17
C VAL A 92 -8.81 -3.12 -4.32
N ALA A 93 -9.08 -1.84 -4.58
CA ALA A 93 -9.95 -1.43 -5.68
C ALA A 93 -9.37 -1.82 -7.04
N ILE A 94 -8.08 -1.59 -7.27
CA ILE A 94 -7.39 -2.00 -8.50
C ILE A 94 -7.36 -3.53 -8.61
N ALA A 95 -7.14 -4.25 -7.52
CA ALA A 95 -7.16 -5.70 -7.53
C ALA A 95 -8.55 -6.26 -7.90
N PHE A 96 -9.61 -5.68 -7.35
CA PHE A 96 -10.99 -6.10 -7.63
C PHE A 96 -11.51 -5.55 -8.95
N SER A 97 -10.80 -4.61 -9.59
CA SER A 97 -11.09 -4.20 -10.96
C SER A 97 -10.66 -5.24 -12.00
N ASP A 98 -9.94 -6.30 -11.61
CA ASP A 98 -9.50 -7.36 -12.52
C ASP A 98 -10.47 -8.56 -12.49
N HIS A 99 -11.04 -8.89 -13.65
CA HIS A 99 -11.95 -10.02 -13.82
C HIS A 99 -11.36 -11.34 -13.31
N ARG A 100 -10.06 -11.56 -13.54
CA ARG A 100 -9.37 -12.79 -13.18
C ARG A 100 -9.31 -12.96 -11.65
N VAL A 101 -9.18 -11.86 -10.91
CA VAL A 101 -9.21 -11.86 -9.45
C VAL A 101 -10.63 -12.11 -8.96
N THR A 102 -11.60 -11.36 -9.46
CA THR A 102 -12.99 -11.46 -9.01
C THR A 102 -13.62 -12.82 -9.31
N SER A 103 -13.34 -13.41 -10.49
CA SER A 103 -13.90 -14.72 -10.85
C SER A 103 -13.30 -15.86 -10.02
N CYS A 104 -12.03 -15.76 -9.60
CA CYS A 104 -11.43 -16.75 -8.71
C CYS A 104 -11.90 -16.62 -7.26
N LEU A 105 -12.11 -15.39 -6.77
CA LEU A 105 -12.52 -15.14 -5.39
C LEU A 105 -14.03 -15.30 -5.17
N PHE A 106 -14.84 -14.99 -6.19
CA PHE A 106 -16.29 -15.01 -6.15
C PHE A 106 -16.87 -15.80 -7.34
N PRO A 107 -16.57 -17.10 -7.45
CA PRO A 107 -17.08 -17.93 -8.55
C PRO A 107 -18.62 -17.93 -8.54
N GLY A 108 -19.22 -17.84 -9.72
CA GLY A 108 -20.69 -17.83 -9.89
C GLY A 108 -21.38 -16.50 -9.60
N ARG A 109 -20.64 -15.44 -9.25
CA ARG A 109 -21.18 -14.08 -8.99
C ARG A 109 -20.73 -13.04 -10.01
N GLU A 110 -20.42 -13.46 -11.23
CA GLU A 110 -19.80 -12.61 -12.26
C GLU A 110 -20.64 -11.35 -12.55
N LYS A 111 -21.96 -11.51 -12.70
CA LYS A 111 -22.89 -10.39 -12.97
C LYS A 111 -22.92 -9.36 -11.84
N ASP A 112 -22.86 -9.81 -10.58
CA ASP A 112 -22.77 -8.90 -9.43
C ASP A 112 -21.42 -8.18 -9.41
N MET A 113 -20.35 -8.91 -9.75
CA MET A 113 -18.98 -8.40 -9.71
C MET A 113 -18.64 -7.49 -10.87
N ASP A 114 -19.33 -7.56 -12.01
CA ASP A 114 -19.14 -6.63 -13.12
C ASP A 114 -19.46 -5.19 -12.69
N GLN A 115 -20.58 -4.98 -11.99
CA GLN A 115 -20.92 -3.66 -11.48
C GLN A 115 -19.90 -3.15 -10.45
N VAL A 116 -19.43 -4.04 -9.56
CA VAL A 116 -18.41 -3.70 -8.57
C VAL A 116 -17.08 -3.34 -9.26
N ARG A 117 -16.66 -4.11 -10.27
CA ARG A 117 -15.42 -3.91 -11.02
C ARG A 117 -15.34 -2.52 -11.63
N ASP A 118 -16.45 -2.05 -12.18
CA ASP A 118 -16.50 -0.79 -12.91
C ASP A 118 -16.67 0.41 -11.95
N SER A 119 -17.52 0.27 -10.92
CA SER A 119 -17.90 1.39 -10.06
C SER A 119 -16.98 1.58 -8.85
N PHE A 120 -16.46 0.50 -8.28
CA PHE A 120 -15.70 0.55 -7.03
C PHE A 120 -14.39 1.34 -7.15
N PRO A 121 -13.54 1.15 -8.19
CA PRO A 121 -12.32 1.93 -8.36
C PRO A 121 -12.59 3.42 -8.55
N LEU A 122 -13.70 3.79 -9.23
CA LEU A 122 -14.09 5.18 -9.43
C LEU A 122 -14.48 5.84 -8.10
N MET A 123 -15.32 5.19 -7.30
CA MET A 123 -15.69 5.71 -5.98
C MET A 123 -14.49 5.87 -5.06
N VAL A 124 -13.62 4.84 -5.00
CA VAL A 124 -12.39 4.89 -4.19
C VAL A 124 -11.48 5.99 -4.69
N GLY A 125 -11.31 6.14 -6.01
CA GLY A 125 -10.53 7.21 -6.61
C GLY A 125 -11.00 8.60 -6.17
N VAL A 126 -12.31 8.88 -6.26
CA VAL A 126 -12.90 10.18 -5.84
C VAL A 126 -12.68 10.44 -4.34
N VAL A 127 -12.95 9.46 -3.49
CA VAL A 127 -12.78 9.59 -2.03
C VAL A 127 -11.31 9.78 -1.66
N CYS A 128 -10.41 8.96 -2.21
CA CYS A 128 -8.98 9.06 -1.92
C CYS A 128 -8.39 10.39 -2.44
N SER A 129 -8.74 10.83 -3.66
CA SER A 129 -8.27 12.11 -4.20
C SER A 129 -8.67 13.29 -3.33
N SER A 130 -9.91 13.32 -2.81
CA SER A 130 -10.35 14.40 -1.92
C SER A 130 -9.63 14.36 -0.56
N LEU A 131 -9.48 13.17 0.04
CA LEU A 131 -8.82 13.03 1.33
C LEU A 131 -7.32 13.32 1.30
N PHE A 132 -6.61 12.98 0.21
CA PHE A 132 -5.20 13.36 0.04
C PHE A 132 -4.99 14.88 -0.02
N LEU A 133 -5.99 15.64 -0.48
CA LEU A 133 -5.92 17.10 -0.47
C LEU A 133 -6.19 17.69 0.93
N VAL A 134 -7.14 17.11 1.66
CA VAL A 134 -7.52 17.58 3.01
C VAL A 134 -6.48 17.20 4.06
N PHE A 135 -5.87 16.03 3.93
CA PHE A 135 -4.84 15.52 4.81
C PHE A 135 -3.54 15.46 4.02
N PRO A 136 -2.70 16.51 4.00
CA PRO A 136 -1.39 16.43 3.37
C PRO A 136 -0.43 15.61 4.23
N THR A 137 0.48 14.88 3.58
CA THR A 137 1.58 14.18 4.25
C THR A 137 2.90 14.93 4.08
N SER A 138 3.69 15.01 5.14
CA SER A 138 5.06 15.55 5.12
C SER A 138 6.13 14.45 5.02
N ARG A 139 5.71 13.19 4.85
CA ARG A 139 6.59 12.01 4.80
C ARG A 139 7.41 11.99 3.52
N ARG A 140 8.68 11.59 3.63
CA ARG A 140 9.58 11.33 2.50
C ARG A 140 9.78 9.84 2.39
N GLY A 141 8.82 9.17 1.77
CA GLY A 141 8.88 7.72 1.54
C GLY A 141 10.01 7.30 0.60
N MET A 142 10.15 5.99 0.39
CA MET A 142 11.11 5.42 -0.56
C MET A 142 10.93 6.00 -1.97
N GLY A 143 11.99 6.54 -2.55
CA GLY A 143 11.98 7.13 -3.89
C GLY A 143 11.66 8.62 -3.96
N CYS A 144 11.32 9.28 -2.84
CA CYS A 144 11.25 10.74 -2.79
C CYS A 144 12.66 11.33 -2.68
N MET A 145 13.23 11.77 -3.79
CA MET A 145 14.46 12.57 -3.79
C MET A 145 14.09 14.01 -3.41
N SER A 146 14.47 14.49 -2.23
CA SER A 146 14.45 15.93 -1.97
C SER A 146 15.56 16.58 -2.78
N ALA A 147 15.18 17.51 -3.66
CA ALA A 147 16.09 18.51 -4.22
C ALA A 147 16.61 19.44 -3.11
#